data_AF-A0A967H522-F1
#
_entry.id   AF-A0A967H522-F1
#
_cell.length_a   1.000
_cell.length_b   1.000
_cell.length_c   1.000
_cell.angle_alpha   90.00
_cell.angle_beta   90.00
_cell.angle_gamma   90.00
#
_symmetry.space_group_name_H-M   'P 1'
#
loop_
_entity.id
_entity.type
_entity.pdbx_description
1 polymer ?
#
loop_
_entity_poly.entity_id
_entity_poly.type
_entity_poly.pdbx_seq_one_letter_code
_entity_poly.pdbx_strand_id
1 'polypeptide(L)'
;MIFSEIQKKQGTDALNLAFDKNYQGDRVFALMCGLVGVVRSSYNWKMEQFMLDSLDQQKLFNSARNIEILAWRLSNTRDDDGSLLLLSNSLPGEDENLSYERLFGKMIAIQDMMSFIVAGKWERGVSSAIKQAVFLPMGL
;
A
#
# COMPACT_ATOMS: atom_id res chain seq x y z
N MET A 1 -14.20 3.05 -3.51
CA MET A 1 -14.60 4.33 -2.89
C MET A 1 -14.18 5.42 -3.85
N ILE A 2 -15.13 6.10 -4.50
CA ILE A 2 -14.83 7.07 -5.57
C ILE A 2 -15.09 8.47 -5.02
N PHE A 3 -14.06 9.31 -5.02
CA PHE A 3 -14.12 10.68 -4.51
C PHE A 3 -13.63 11.66 -5.58
N SER A 4 -14.34 12.76 -5.78
CA SER A 4 -13.99 13.81 -6.75
C SER A 4 -12.70 14.55 -6.39
N GLU A 5 -12.46 14.69 -5.08
CA GLU A 5 -11.38 15.42 -4.44
C GLU A 5 -10.00 14.87 -4.85
N ILE A 6 -9.93 13.56 -5.08
CA ILE A 6 -8.72 12.84 -5.53
C ILE A 6 -8.82 12.43 -7.00
N GLN A 7 -9.58 13.17 -7.81
CA GLN A 7 -9.75 12.93 -9.24
C GLN A 7 -10.26 11.52 -9.56
N LYS A 8 -11.08 10.94 -8.66
CA LYS A 8 -11.60 9.56 -8.75
C LYS A 8 -10.51 8.48 -8.77
N LYS A 9 -9.26 8.81 -8.45
CA LYS A 9 -8.14 7.86 -8.34
C LYS A 9 -8.33 6.94 -7.12
N GLN A 10 -7.80 5.73 -7.18
CA GLN A 10 -7.85 4.73 -6.10
C GLN A 10 -6.56 3.93 -6.06
N GLY A 11 -6.31 3.24 -4.94
CA GLY A 11 -5.17 2.34 -4.80
C GLY A 11 -3.85 3.07 -5.04
N THR A 12 -2.99 2.47 -5.86
CA THR A 12 -1.68 3.03 -6.22
C THR A 12 -1.77 4.40 -6.89
N ASP A 13 -2.82 4.67 -7.66
CA ASP A 13 -2.97 5.98 -8.34
C ASP A 13 -3.27 7.11 -7.34
N ALA A 14 -4.03 6.81 -6.30
CA ALA A 14 -4.29 7.77 -5.21
C ALA A 14 -3.06 7.95 -4.32
N LEU A 15 -2.29 6.88 -4.07
CA LEU A 15 -0.99 6.99 -3.39
C LEU A 15 -0.01 7.85 -4.20
N ASN A 16 0.08 7.63 -5.51
CA ASN A 16 0.91 8.46 -6.39
C ASN A 16 0.48 9.93 -6.37
N LEU A 17 -0.81 10.21 -6.31
CA LEU A 17 -1.34 11.57 -6.16
C LEU A 17 -0.90 12.20 -4.81
N ALA A 18 -0.93 11.45 -3.71
CA ALA A 18 -0.53 11.96 -2.39
C ALA A 18 0.93 12.45 -2.34
N PHE A 19 1.80 11.84 -3.15
CA PHE A 19 3.22 12.17 -3.25
C PHE A 19 3.59 12.95 -4.52
N ASP A 20 2.61 13.38 -5.31
CA ASP A 20 2.85 14.28 -6.45
C ASP A 20 3.17 15.68 -5.90
N LYS A 21 4.36 16.21 -6.20
CA LYS A 21 4.79 17.54 -5.73
C LYS A 21 3.82 18.65 -6.14
N ASN A 22 3.16 18.51 -7.29
CA ASN A 22 2.24 19.52 -7.81
C ASN A 22 0.82 19.39 -7.24
N TYR A 23 0.53 18.33 -6.48
CA TYR A 23 -0.79 18.12 -5.92
C TYR A 23 -1.08 19.09 -4.76
N GLN A 24 -2.12 19.92 -4.94
CA GLN A 24 -2.53 20.96 -3.99
C GLN A 24 -3.72 20.53 -3.11
N GLY A 25 -4.23 19.32 -3.28
CA GLY A 25 -5.34 18.80 -2.47
C GLY A 25 -4.89 18.20 -1.14
N ASP A 26 -5.82 17.60 -0.42
CA ASP A 26 -5.52 16.91 0.84
C ASP A 26 -4.70 15.62 0.57
N ARG A 27 -3.39 15.69 0.88
CA ARG A 27 -2.42 14.60 0.73
C ARG A 27 -2.70 13.45 1.71
N VAL A 28 -3.15 13.76 2.92
CA VAL A 28 -3.48 12.74 3.93
C VAL A 28 -4.71 11.96 3.48
N PHE A 29 -5.73 12.66 2.98
CA PHE A 29 -6.91 12.02 2.41
C PHE A 29 -6.58 11.15 1.19
N ALA A 30 -5.76 11.65 0.27
CA ALA A 30 -5.29 10.88 -0.88
C ALA A 30 -4.50 9.62 -0.44
N LEU A 31 -3.63 9.75 0.56
CA LEU A 31 -2.87 8.64 1.13
C LEU A 31 -3.79 7.59 1.74
N MET A 32 -4.75 8.00 2.58
CA MET A 32 -5.68 7.08 3.24
C MET A 32 -6.58 6.36 2.23
N CYS A 33 -7.12 7.08 1.24
CA CYS A 33 -7.89 6.48 0.16
C CYS A 33 -7.05 5.51 -0.68
N GLY A 34 -5.79 5.86 -0.95
CA GLY A 34 -4.85 5.01 -1.66
C GLY A 34 -4.50 3.74 -0.89
N LEU A 35 -4.15 3.86 0.39
CA LEU A 35 -3.82 2.72 1.25
C LEU A 35 -5.00 1.76 1.39
N VAL A 36 -6.20 2.27 1.68
CA VAL A 36 -7.40 1.43 1.75
C VAL A 36 -7.71 0.82 0.39
N GLY A 37 -7.48 1.56 -0.70
CA GLY A 37 -7.64 1.04 -2.06
C GLY A 37 -6.69 -0.11 -2.37
N VAL A 38 -5.41 0.00 -1.99
CA VAL A 38 -4.41 -1.05 -2.16
C VAL A 38 -4.85 -2.31 -1.43
N VAL A 39 -5.21 -2.21 -0.14
CA VAL A 39 -5.68 -3.35 0.64
C VAL A 39 -6.97 -3.92 0.06
N ARG A 40 -8.00 -3.11 -0.18
CA ARG A 40 -9.29 -3.64 -0.71
C ARG A 40 -9.15 -4.28 -2.08
N SER A 41 -8.28 -3.74 -2.94
CA SER A 41 -8.02 -4.32 -4.25
C SER A 41 -7.38 -5.71 -4.17
N SER A 42 -6.58 -6.00 -3.13
CA SER A 42 -5.99 -7.33 -2.93
C SER A 42 -7.03 -8.39 -2.57
N TYR A 43 -8.15 -7.98 -1.98
CA TYR A 43 -9.33 -8.81 -1.70
C TYR A 43 -10.45 -8.64 -2.72
N ASN A 44 -10.14 -8.25 -3.95
CA ASN A 44 -11.10 -8.09 -5.05
C ASN A 44 -12.30 -7.18 -4.73
N TRP A 45 -12.10 -6.18 -3.87
CA TRP A 45 -13.13 -5.24 -3.41
C TRP A 45 -14.33 -5.86 -2.69
N LYS A 46 -14.27 -7.15 -2.34
CA LYS A 46 -15.31 -7.82 -1.58
C LYS A 46 -15.32 -7.31 -0.13
N MET A 47 -16.52 -7.11 0.43
CA MET A 47 -16.67 -6.73 1.83
C MET A 47 -16.54 -7.94 2.76
N GLU A 48 -16.92 -9.12 2.27
CA GLU A 48 -16.84 -10.39 2.98
C GLU A 48 -16.09 -11.39 2.11
N GLN A 49 -15.23 -12.17 2.74
CA GLN A 49 -14.49 -13.23 2.07
C GLN A 49 -14.91 -14.56 2.68
N PHE A 50 -15.50 -15.42 1.86
CA PHE A 50 -15.88 -16.76 2.27
C PHE A 50 -14.75 -17.76 1.98
N MET A 51 -14.76 -18.91 2.66
CA MET A 51 -13.74 -19.97 2.51
C MET A 51 -13.54 -20.46 1.06
N LEU A 52 -14.59 -20.35 0.23
CA LEU A 52 -14.61 -20.74 -1.18
C LEU A 52 -14.20 -19.62 -2.14
N ASP A 53 -14.15 -18.37 -1.68
CA ASP A 53 -13.72 -17.27 -2.52
C ASP A 53 -12.22 -17.41 -2.82
N SER A 54 -11.88 -17.43 -4.11
CA SER A 54 -10.50 -17.54 -4.56
C SER A 54 -9.76 -16.23 -4.32
N LEU A 55 -8.88 -16.22 -3.31
CA LEU A 55 -7.86 -15.20 -3.17
C LEU A 55 -6.75 -15.41 -4.19
N ASP A 56 -6.20 -14.30 -4.66
CA ASP A 56 -5.06 -14.28 -5.56
C ASP A 56 -3.80 -13.96 -4.75
N GLN A 57 -2.88 -14.91 -4.68
CA GLN A 57 -1.61 -14.76 -3.97
C GLN A 57 -0.81 -13.55 -4.48
N GLN A 58 -0.83 -13.30 -5.80
CA GLN A 58 -0.03 -12.25 -6.42
C GLN A 58 -0.56 -10.87 -6.02
N LYS A 59 -1.88 -10.72 -5.92
CA LYS A 59 -2.49 -9.47 -5.46
C LYS A 59 -2.18 -9.16 -4.00
N LEU A 60 -2.15 -10.18 -3.15
CA LEU A 60 -1.77 -10.04 -1.73
C LEU A 60 -0.28 -9.68 -1.59
N PHE A 61 0.59 -10.36 -2.35
CA PHE A 61 2.02 -10.03 -2.41
C PHE A 61 2.25 -8.59 -2.89
N ASN A 62 1.59 -8.18 -3.98
CA ASN A 62 1.71 -6.83 -4.52
C ASN A 62 1.21 -5.78 -3.51
N SER A 63 0.15 -6.09 -2.75
CA SER A 63 -0.35 -5.22 -1.67
C SER A 63 0.70 -5.02 -0.58
N ALA A 64 1.37 -6.09 -0.12
CA ALA A 64 2.45 -5.99 0.85
C ALA A 64 3.59 -5.08 0.35
N ARG A 65 4.04 -5.29 -0.89
CA ARG A 65 5.10 -4.47 -1.51
C ARG A 65 4.67 -3.01 -1.71
N ASN A 66 3.43 -2.75 -2.09
CA ASN A 66 2.93 -1.37 -2.21
C ASN A 66 2.89 -0.65 -0.86
N ILE A 67 2.55 -1.36 0.24
CA ILE A 67 2.58 -0.78 1.60
C ILE A 67 4.03 -0.53 2.05
N GLU A 68 4.96 -1.41 1.71
CA GLU A 68 6.39 -1.20 1.95
C GLU A 68 6.93 0.03 1.22
N ILE A 69 6.62 0.17 -0.07
CA ILE A 69 6.98 1.37 -0.85
C ILE A 69 6.35 2.62 -0.25
N LEU A 70 5.08 2.55 0.18
CA LEU A 70 4.42 3.66 0.88
C LEU A 70 5.17 4.08 2.14
N ALA A 71 5.54 3.12 3.00
CA ALA A 71 6.30 3.39 4.21
C ALA A 71 7.66 4.04 3.90
N TRP A 72 8.35 3.56 2.85
CA TRP A 72 9.58 4.19 2.37
C TRP A 72 9.33 5.62 1.89
N ARG A 73 8.29 5.87 1.09
CA ARG A 73 7.97 7.20 0.55
C ARG A 73 7.63 8.21 1.64
N LEU A 74 6.96 7.79 2.72
CA LEU A 74 6.69 8.65 3.89
C LEU A 74 7.98 9.20 4.52
N SER A 75 9.04 8.40 4.58
CA SER A 75 10.31 8.82 5.20
C SER A 75 11.30 9.46 4.23
N ASN A 76 11.08 9.34 2.90
CA ASN A 76 12.07 9.74 1.90
C ASN A 76 11.59 10.78 0.87
N THR A 77 10.29 10.94 0.67
CA THR A 77 9.79 11.84 -0.38
C THR A 77 9.78 13.29 0.10
N ARG A 78 10.58 14.13 -0.56
CA ARG A 78 10.77 15.54 -0.19
C ARG A 78 10.28 16.49 -1.28
N ASP A 79 9.85 17.68 -0.88
CA ASP A 79 9.59 18.81 -1.76
C ASP A 79 10.90 19.43 -2.27
N ASP A 80 10.77 20.54 -3.00
CA ASP A 80 11.92 21.26 -3.58
C ASP A 80 12.72 22.03 -2.53
N ASP A 81 12.13 22.28 -1.35
CA ASP A 81 12.79 22.90 -0.19
C ASP A 81 13.50 21.85 0.70
N GLY A 82 13.40 20.56 0.36
CA GLY A 82 14.01 19.45 1.09
C GLY A 82 13.19 18.96 2.29
N SER A 83 11.98 19.48 2.51
CA SER A 83 11.06 19.05 3.56
C SER A 83 10.25 17.84 3.11
N LEU A 84 9.87 16.95 4.05
CA LEU A 84 9.05 15.79 3.71
C LEU A 84 7.64 16.24 3.26
N LEU A 85 7.11 15.61 2.20
CA LEU A 85 5.76 15.92 1.71
C LEU A 85 4.66 15.54 2.72
N LEU A 86 4.92 14.53 3.55
CA LEU A 86 4.04 14.05 4.60
C LEU A 86 4.88 13.64 5.81
N LEU A 87 4.51 14.15 6.98
CA LEU A 87 5.15 13.78 8.25
C LEU A 87 4.38 12.63 8.89
N SER A 88 5.07 11.55 9.25
CA SER A 88 4.46 10.39 9.91
C SER A 88 4.99 10.16 11.33
N ASN A 89 6.30 10.28 11.56
CA ASN A 89 6.91 9.81 12.81
C ASN A 89 7.07 10.92 13.86
N SER A 90 7.28 12.17 13.45
CA SER A 90 7.41 13.31 14.36
C SER A 90 7.20 14.63 13.63
N LEU A 91 6.84 15.66 14.39
CA LEU A 91 6.93 17.05 13.93
C LEU A 91 8.34 17.62 14.20
N PRO A 92 8.73 18.74 13.54
CA PRO A 92 9.99 19.40 13.83
C PRO A 92 10.12 19.76 15.31
N GLY A 93 11.14 19.22 15.98
CA GLY A 93 11.42 19.45 17.40
C GLY A 93 10.81 18.43 18.37
N GLU A 94 10.10 17.41 17.87
CA GLU A 94 9.60 16.30 18.67
C GLU A 94 10.51 15.06 18.56
N ASP A 95 10.47 14.21 19.59
CA ASP A 95 11.09 12.89 19.54
C ASP A 95 10.40 12.00 18.50
N GLU A 96 11.16 11.12 17.85
CA GLU A 96 10.62 10.20 16.85
C GLU A 96 9.66 9.17 17.47
N ASN A 97 8.40 9.18 17.01
CA ASN A 97 7.40 8.18 17.34
C ASN A 97 7.27 7.14 16.22
N LEU A 98 8.04 6.05 16.36
CA LEU A 98 8.04 4.93 15.41
C LEU A 98 6.82 3.99 15.55
N SER A 99 5.72 4.43 16.15
CA SER A 99 4.49 3.63 16.21
C SER A 99 3.87 3.42 14.83
N TYR A 100 3.92 4.43 13.95
CA TYR A 100 3.41 4.34 12.58
C TYR A 100 4.19 3.34 11.73
N GLU A 101 5.53 3.35 11.79
CA GLU A 101 6.37 2.35 11.11
C GLU A 101 6.03 0.93 11.58
N ARG A 102 5.81 0.74 12.88
CA ARG A 102 5.38 -0.56 13.43
C ARG A 102 4.01 -0.98 12.91
N LEU A 103 3.06 -0.05 12.72
CA LEU A 103 1.76 -0.35 12.13
C LEU A 103 1.90 -0.76 10.66
N PHE A 104 2.69 -0.04 9.86
CA PHE A 104 2.97 -0.43 8.48
C PHE A 104 3.66 -1.80 8.42
N GLY A 105 4.64 -2.07 9.27
CA GLY A 105 5.28 -3.38 9.38
C GLY A 105 4.30 -4.52 9.67
N LYS A 106 3.34 -4.30 10.58
CA LYS A 106 2.25 -5.27 10.84
C LYS A 106 1.37 -5.49 9.61
N MET A 107 1.02 -4.42 8.89
CA MET A 107 0.21 -4.54 7.67
C MET A 107 0.93 -5.32 6.57
N ILE A 108 2.22 -5.03 6.34
CA ILE A 108 3.07 -5.75 5.38
C ILE A 108 3.11 -7.24 5.74
N ALA A 109 3.42 -7.55 7.01
CA ALA A 109 3.50 -8.93 7.50
C ALA A 109 2.18 -9.69 7.31
N ILE A 110 1.02 -9.05 7.56
CA ILE A 110 -0.29 -9.67 7.35
C ILE A 110 -0.54 -9.97 5.87
N GLN A 111 -0.26 -9.02 4.96
CA GLN A 111 -0.45 -9.23 3.53
C GLN A 111 0.48 -10.33 2.97
N ASP A 112 1.75 -10.34 3.39
CA ASP A 112 2.71 -11.38 3.01
C ASP A 112 2.31 -12.76 3.54
N MET A 113 1.89 -12.84 4.80
CA MET A 113 1.41 -14.09 5.41
C MET A 113 0.19 -14.62 4.66
N MET A 114 -0.77 -13.75 4.31
CA MET A 114 -1.93 -14.14 3.52
C MET A 114 -1.54 -14.62 2.12
N SER A 115 -0.59 -13.95 1.46
CA SER A 115 -0.04 -14.41 0.18
C SER A 115 0.54 -15.82 0.30
N PHE A 116 1.33 -16.07 1.34
CA PHE A 116 1.94 -17.38 1.59
C PHE A 116 0.89 -18.47 1.88
N ILE A 117 -0.10 -18.19 2.73
CA ILE A 117 -1.20 -19.15 3.04
C ILE A 117 -1.99 -19.50 1.78
N VAL A 118 -2.29 -18.51 0.94
CA VAL A 118 -3.01 -18.74 -0.32
C VAL A 118 -2.14 -19.57 -1.26
N ALA A 119 -0.85 -19.28 -1.40
CA ALA A 119 0.08 -20.08 -2.19
C ALA A 119 0.14 -21.55 -1.75
N GLY A 120 0.24 -21.80 -0.44
CA GLY A 120 0.23 -23.16 0.12
C GLY A 120 -1.09 -23.91 -0.10
N LYS A 121 -2.23 -23.20 -0.26
CA LYS A 121 -3.50 -23.81 -0.68
C LYS A 121 -3.41 -24.34 -2.13
N TRP A 122 -2.67 -23.65 -3.00
CA TRP A 122 -2.47 -24.01 -4.41
C TRP A 122 -1.32 -24.99 -4.65
N GLU A 123 -0.34 -25.12 -3.75
CA GLU A 123 0.75 -26.12 -3.85
C GLU A 123 0.25 -27.58 -3.72
N ARG A 124 -0.97 -27.79 -3.20
CA ARG A 124 -1.68 -29.09 -3.30
C ARG A 124 -2.39 -29.29 -4.66
N GLY A 125 -2.28 -28.35 -5.60
CA GLY A 125 -2.99 -28.33 -6.88
C GLY A 125 -2.13 -28.09 -8.12
N VAL A 126 -1.21 -27.11 -8.15
CA VAL A 126 -0.38 -26.81 -9.33
C VAL A 126 0.95 -26.16 -8.92
N SER A 127 2.06 -26.74 -9.38
CA SER A 127 3.45 -26.28 -9.16
C SER A 127 3.89 -25.23 -10.20
N SER A 128 4.28 -24.03 -9.72
CA SER A 128 5.42 -23.21 -10.18
C SER A 128 5.23 -21.75 -9.78
N ALA A 129 5.87 -21.32 -8.69
CA ALA A 129 5.98 -19.90 -8.34
C ALA A 129 7.19 -19.29 -9.07
N ILE A 130 6.98 -18.77 -10.28
CA ILE A 130 7.94 -17.88 -10.93
C ILE A 130 7.87 -16.54 -10.21
N LYS A 131 8.91 -16.22 -9.40
CA LYS A 131 9.10 -14.89 -8.82
C LYS A 131 9.61 -13.95 -9.91
N GLN A 132 8.69 -13.34 -10.68
CA GLN A 132 8.98 -12.07 -11.34
C GLN A 132 8.42 -10.96 -10.48
N ALA A 133 9.31 -10.15 -9.91
CA ALA A 133 8.94 -8.83 -9.42
C ALA A 133 8.55 -8.00 -10.65
N VAL A 134 7.29 -8.12 -11.07
CA VAL A 134 6.72 -7.22 -12.07
C VAL A 134 6.73 -5.85 -11.43
N PHE A 135 7.46 -4.93 -12.06
CA PHE A 135 7.54 -3.51 -11.76
C PHE A 135 6.19 -2.99 -11.25
N LEU A 136 6.13 -2.63 -9.96
CA LEU A 136 4.92 -2.08 -9.36
C LEU A 136 4.74 -0.66 -9.87
N PRO A 137 3.52 -0.22 -10.25
CA PRO A 137 3.26 1.10 -10.84
C PRO A 137 3.49 2.28 -9.86
N MET A 138 3.93 1.99 -8.65
CA MET A 138 4.48 2.97 -7.71
C MET A 138 5.99 3.02 -7.99
N GLY A 139 6.46 4.00 -8.75
CA GLY A 139 7.89 4.30 -8.82
C GLY A 139 8.44 4.54 -7.40
N LEU A 140 9.74 4.25 -7.20
CA LEU A 140 10.45 4.64 -5.98
C LEU A 140 10.35 6.16 -5.82
#